data_AF-A0AAI9XQC5-F1
#
_entry.id   AF-A0AAI9XQC5-F1
#
_cell.length_a   1.000
_cell.length_b   1.000
_cell.length_c   1.000
_cell.angle_alpha   90.00
_cell.angle_beta   90.00
_cell.angle_gamma   90.00
#
_symmetry.space_group_name_H-M   'P 1'
#
loop_
_entity.id
_entity.type
_entity.pdbx_description
1 polymer ?
#
loop_
_entity_poly.entity_id
_entity_poly.type
_entity_poly.pdbx_seq_one_letter_code
_entity_poly.pdbx_strand_id
1 'polypeptide(L)'
;MCEVFIYKHVKCKCVWGEIAVQCGPGMGYTTCGQFGSGIAKRPLRLQMADKRPCPTHDLYGLYDRNQARVIKKITHGIKIGAGPSKQDAGIEVPCCTVM
;
A
#
# COMPACT_ATOMS: atom_id res chain seq x y z
N MET A 1 4.21 -5.43 14.24
CA MET A 1 3.43 -5.31 12.99
C MET A 1 3.99 -4.15 12.19
N CYS A 2 4.12 -4.26 10.87
CA CYS A 2 4.66 -3.15 10.07
C CYS A 2 3.66 -2.02 9.89
N GLU A 3 4.19 -0.80 9.76
CA GLU A 3 3.43 0.40 9.44
C GLU A 3 3.87 0.97 8.10
N VAL A 4 2.89 1.44 7.34
CA VAL A 4 3.08 1.99 6.00
C VAL A 4 2.33 3.29 5.88
N PHE A 5 2.98 4.30 5.30
CA PHE A 5 2.31 5.52 4.86
C PHE A 5 2.00 5.45 3.38
N ILE A 6 0.79 5.87 3.00
CA ILE A 6 0.45 6.09 1.59
C ILE A 6 0.63 7.56 1.26
N TYR A 7 1.28 7.82 0.13
CA TYR A 7 1.43 9.15 -0.42
C TYR A 7 0.75 9.25 -1.78
N LYS A 8 0.14 10.40 -2.05
CA LYS A 8 -0.36 10.80 -3.36
C LYS A 8 0.35 12.06 -3.80
N HIS A 9 1.10 12.01 -4.90
CA HIS A 9 1.79 13.19 -5.41
C HIS A 9 0.78 14.21 -5.94
N VAL A 10 0.94 15.47 -5.58
CA VAL A 10 -0.08 16.48 -5.92
C VAL A 10 -0.10 16.85 -7.40
N LYS A 11 1.04 16.76 -8.11
CA LYS A 11 1.12 17.07 -9.55
C LYS A 11 0.72 15.87 -10.41
N CYS A 12 1.49 14.79 -10.36
CA CYS A 12 1.32 13.63 -11.24
C CYS A 12 0.28 12.61 -10.74
N LYS A 13 -0.32 12.83 -9.56
CA LYS A 13 -1.36 11.98 -8.94
C LYS A 13 -0.98 10.52 -8.67
N CYS A 14 0.26 10.12 -8.94
CA CYS A 14 0.77 8.79 -8.60
C CYS A 14 0.64 8.53 -7.11
N VAL A 15 0.35 7.28 -6.77
CA VAL A 15 0.20 6.82 -5.39
C VAL A 15 1.27 5.77 -5.11
N TRP A 16 1.91 5.84 -3.96
CA TRP A 16 2.85 4.83 -3.49
C TRP A 16 2.74 4.67 -1.98
N GLY A 17 3.13 3.50 -1.50
CA GLY A 17 3.33 3.25 -0.08
C GLY A 17 4.82 3.27 0.27
N GLU A 18 5.13 3.67 1.50
CA GLU A 18 6.49 3.65 2.06
C GLU A 18 6.46 3.02 3.46
N ILE A 19 7.41 2.13 3.75
CA ILE A 19 7.53 1.48 5.06
C ILE A 19 7.96 2.52 6.11
N ALA A 20 7.08 2.79 7.08
CA ALA A 20 7.37 3.66 8.21
C ALA A 20 8.01 2.86 9.36
N VAL A 21 7.46 1.67 9.64
CA VAL A 21 7.97 0.76 10.67
C VAL A 21 8.10 -0.63 10.04
N GLN A 22 9.31 -1.16 10.03
CA GLN A 22 9.61 -2.49 9.50
C GLN A 22 9.10 -3.58 10.45
N CYS A 23 8.77 -4.76 9.93
CA CYS A 23 8.44 -5.93 10.78
C CYS A 23 9.65 -6.44 11.58
N GLY A 24 10.85 -6.21 11.06
CA GLY A 24 12.14 -6.62 11.62
C GLY A 24 13.28 -5.99 10.82
N PRO A 25 14.53 -6.08 11.30
CA PRO A 25 15.68 -5.45 10.64
C PRO A 25 15.83 -5.87 9.18
N GLY A 26 15.86 -4.90 8.26
CA GLY A 26 16.01 -5.15 6.82
C GLY A 26 14.74 -5.65 6.13
N MET A 27 13.61 -5.74 6.84
CA MET A 27 12.35 -6.17 6.27
C MET A 27 11.60 -5.03 5.59
N GLY A 28 10.92 -5.34 4.48
CA GLY A 28 10.16 -4.36 3.71
C GLY A 28 9.03 -5.01 2.90
N TYR A 29 8.65 -4.39 1.79
CA TYR A 29 7.56 -4.88 0.93
C TYR A 29 7.78 -6.29 0.40
N THR A 30 9.01 -6.68 0.10
CA THR A 30 9.31 -7.98 -0.50
C THR A 30 9.35 -9.10 0.54
N THR A 31 9.73 -8.78 1.77
CA THR A 31 9.94 -9.77 2.84
C THR A 31 8.82 -9.80 3.87
N CYS A 32 7.94 -8.80 3.91
CA CYS A 32 6.82 -8.76 4.83
C CYS A 32 5.66 -9.64 4.35
N GLY A 33 5.27 -10.66 5.12
CA GLY A 33 4.13 -11.54 4.80
C GLY A 33 2.78 -10.83 4.62
N GLN A 34 2.63 -9.60 5.14
CA GLN A 34 1.43 -8.79 4.95
C GLN A 34 1.35 -8.17 3.54
N PHE A 35 2.49 -7.81 2.95
CA PHE A 35 2.55 -7.09 1.67
C PHE A 35 3.18 -7.88 0.53
N GLY A 36 3.89 -8.98 0.83
CA GLY A 36 4.56 -9.81 -0.17
C GLY A 36 3.62 -10.42 -1.21
N SER A 37 2.33 -10.55 -0.87
CA SER A 37 1.27 -10.96 -1.81
C SER A 37 0.90 -9.88 -2.84
N GLY A 38 1.39 -8.65 -2.69
CA GLY A 38 1.05 -7.51 -3.55
C GLY A 38 -0.26 -6.82 -3.19
N ILE A 39 -1.02 -7.31 -2.20
CA ILE A 39 -2.31 -6.76 -1.79
C ILE A 39 -2.22 -6.29 -0.34
N ALA A 40 -2.47 -4.99 -0.11
CA ALA A 40 -2.60 -4.41 1.22
C ALA A 40 -4.09 -4.24 1.56
N LYS A 41 -4.57 -4.90 2.62
CA LYS A 41 -6.00 -4.87 3.05
C LYS A 41 -6.31 -3.87 4.16
N ARG A 42 -5.30 -3.20 4.73
CA ARG A 42 -5.51 -2.25 5.83
C ARG A 42 -5.90 -0.87 5.33
N PRO A 43 -6.74 -0.13 6.10
CA PRO A 43 -6.92 1.29 5.87
C PRO A 43 -5.58 1.96 6.15
N LEU A 44 -4.87 2.29 5.08
CA LEU A 44 -3.62 3.01 5.14
C LEU A 44 -3.95 4.50 5.01
N ARG A 45 -3.39 5.33 5.90
CA ARG A 45 -3.62 6.77 5.88
C ARG A 45 -2.95 7.35 4.64
N LEU A 46 -3.77 7.89 3.73
CA LEU A 46 -3.33 8.60 2.54
C LEU A 46 -2.95 10.03 2.93
N GLN A 47 -1.73 10.41 2.59
CA GLN A 47 -1.18 11.75 2.79
C GLN A 47 -0.88 12.37 1.42
N MET A 48 -1.07 13.69 1.31
CA MET A 48 -0.63 14.41 0.11
C MET A 48 0.88 14.62 0.17
N ALA A 49 1.54 14.38 -0.96
CA ALA A 49 2.97 14.57 -1.12
C ALA A 49 3.23 15.74 -2.05
N ASP A 50 3.52 16.91 -1.47
CA ASP A 50 3.88 18.13 -2.21
C ASP A 50 5.38 18.18 -2.53
N LYS A 51 6.21 17.78 -1.56
CA LYS A 51 7.68 17.92 -1.62
C LYS A 51 8.44 16.61 -1.79
N ARG A 52 7.74 15.46 -1.80
CA ARG A 52 8.36 14.13 -1.95
C ARG A 52 8.47 13.79 -3.44
N PRO A 53 9.63 13.28 -3.90
CA PRO A 53 9.78 12.88 -5.29
C PRO A 53 8.88 11.67 -5.60
N CYS A 54 8.12 11.75 -6.68
CA CYS A 54 7.33 10.65 -7.19
C CYS A 54 8.26 9.51 -7.65
N PRO A 55 8.07 8.27 -7.15
CA PRO A 55 8.91 7.13 -7.55
C PRO A 55 8.85 6.80 -9.05
N THR A 56 7.75 7.15 -9.74
CA THR A 56 7.57 6.85 -11.17
C THR A 56 8.15 7.94 -12.06
N HIS A 57 7.88 9.21 -11.77
CA HIS A 57 8.22 10.33 -12.66
C HIS A 57 9.49 11.06 -12.24
N ASP A 58 9.64 11.42 -10.97
CA ASP A 58 10.79 12.19 -10.49
C ASP A 58 12.03 11.30 -10.28
N LEU A 59 11.80 10.05 -9.85
CA LEU A 59 12.88 9.07 -9.68
C LEU A 59 13.05 8.13 -10.88
N TYR A 60 12.25 8.27 -11.94
CA TYR A 60 12.32 7.40 -13.14
C TYR A 60 12.30 5.89 -12.84
N GLY A 61 11.66 5.47 -11.75
CA GLY A 61 11.65 4.07 -11.31
C GLY A 61 12.88 3.61 -10.53
N LEU A 62 13.87 4.49 -10.32
CA LEU A 62 15.09 4.26 -9.56
C LEU A 62 14.87 4.57 -8.07
N TYR A 63 14.26 3.61 -7.37
CA TYR A 63 14.03 3.69 -5.94
C TYR A 63 14.07 2.29 -5.33
N ASP A 64 14.32 2.19 -4.02
CA ASP A 64 14.28 0.91 -3.33
C ASP A 64 12.84 0.38 -3.26
N ARG A 65 12.58 -0.67 -4.05
CA ARG A 65 11.26 -1.33 -4.14
C ARG A 65 10.90 -2.13 -2.89
N ASN A 66 11.87 -2.39 -2.02
CA ASN A 66 11.65 -3.00 -0.71
C ASN A 66 11.20 -1.95 0.32
N GLN A 67 11.65 -0.70 0.20
CA GLN A 67 11.27 0.40 1.08
C GLN A 67 10.01 1.16 0.63
N ALA A 68 9.83 1.33 -0.68
CA ALA A 68 8.67 1.99 -1.27
C ALA A 68 8.07 1.16 -2.42
N ARG A 69 6.74 1.24 -2.63
CA ARG A 69 6.09 0.54 -3.75
C ARG A 69 4.95 1.36 -4.32
N VAL A 70 4.97 1.56 -5.64
CA VAL A 70 3.89 2.22 -6.38
C VAL A 70 2.61 1.39 -6.29
N ILE A 71 1.51 2.05 -5.95
CA ILE A 71 0.17 1.47 -5.86
C ILE A 71 -0.51 1.68 -7.21
N LYS A 72 -0.77 0.59 -7.91
CA LYS A 72 -1.40 0.62 -9.24
C LYS A 72 -2.94 0.71 -9.18
N LYS A 73 -3.54 0.16 -8.13
CA LYS A 73 -4.99 0.11 -7.96
C LYS A 73 -5.35 0.17 -6.48
N ILE A 74 -6.35 0.97 -6.14
CA ILE A 74 -6.99 0.97 -4.81
C ILE A 74 -8.42 0.48 -5.01
N THR A 75 -8.77 -0.63 -4.37
CA THR A 75 -10.11 -1.21 -4.42
C THR A 75 -10.75 -1.10 -3.05
N HIS A 76 -12.00 -0.66 -3.00
CA HIS A 76 -12.82 -0.72 -1.79
C HIS A 76 -13.64 -2.02 -1.83
N GLY A 77 -13.65 -2.76 -0.74
CA GLY A 77 -14.41 -3.98 -0.59
C GLY A 77 -15.05 -4.00 0.79
N ILE A 78 -16.25 -4.56 0.86
CA ILE A 78 -16.92 -4.82 2.13
C ILE A 78 -16.69 -6.29 2.43
N LYS A 79 -15.97 -6.60 3.51
CA LYS A 79 -15.88 -7.97 4.04
C LYS A 79 -16.93 -8.12 5.13
N ILE A 80 -17.86 -9.05 4.95
CA ILE A 80 -18.84 -9.43 5.97
C ILE A 80 -18.33 -10.72 6.62
N GLY A 81 -17.84 -10.63 7.86
CA GLY A 81 -17.21 -11.74 8.58
C GLY A 81 -16.50 -11.32 9.86
N ALA A 82 -15.93 -12.28 10.59
CA ALA A 82 -15.42 -12.11 11.96
C ALA A 82 -14.10 -11.33 12.08
N GLY A 83 -13.59 -10.73 11.00
CA GLY A 83 -12.38 -9.90 11.05
C GLY A 83 -11.77 -9.55 9.69
N PRO A 84 -10.85 -8.57 9.64
CA PRO A 84 -10.25 -8.05 8.40
C PRO A 84 -9.10 -8.91 7.83
N SER A 85 -8.63 -9.93 8.54
CA SER A 85 -7.49 -10.77 8.14
C SER A 85 -7.90 -11.91 7.22
N LYS A 86 -6.94 -12.47 6.45
CA LYS A 86 -7.19 -13.63 5.58
C LYS A 86 -7.52 -14.91 6.36
N GLN A 87 -7.12 -14.97 7.63
CA GLN A 87 -7.44 -16.08 8.54
C GLN A 87 -8.85 -15.98 9.12
N ASP A 88 -9.51 -14.82 9.02
CA ASP A 88 -10.84 -14.62 9.58
C ASP A 88 -11.91 -15.08 8.59
N ALA A 89 -12.84 -15.91 9.02
CA ALA A 89 -13.97 -16.35 8.20
C ALA A 89 -14.83 -15.16 7.74
N GLY A 90 -15.11 -15.06 6.44
CA GLY A 90 -15.99 -14.02 5.88
C GLY A 90 -16.12 -14.06 4.36
N ILE A 91 -17.19 -13.45 3.85
CA ILE A 91 -17.47 -13.29 2.41
C ILE A 91 -16.99 -11.90 1.99
N GLU A 92 -16.17 -11.82 0.94
CA GLU A 92 -15.68 -10.56 0.37
C GLU A 92 -16.61 -10.12 -0.78
N VAL A 93 -17.25 -8.95 -0.65
CA VAL A 93 -18.08 -8.34 -1.70
C VAL A 93 -17.36 -7.10 -2.24
N PRO A 94 -16.95 -7.07 -3.53
CA PRO A 94 -16.33 -5.88 -4.11
C PRO A 94 -17.39 -4.79 -4.29
N CYS A 95 -17.24 -3.66 -3.60
CA CYS A 95 -18.13 -2.52 -3.73
C CYS A 95 -17.43 -1.43 -4.54
N CYS A 96 -17.94 -1.15 -5.74
CA CYS A 96 -17.49 -0.10 -6.65
C CYS A 96 -16.04 -0.24 -7.14
N THR A 97 -15.87 -1.02 -8.21
CA THR A 97 -14.66 -0.96 -9.06
C THR A 97 -14.74 0.29 -9.93
N VAL A 98 -14.05 1.37 -9.56
CA VAL A 98 -13.72 2.41 -10.55
C VAL A 98 -12.52 1.87 -11.33
N MET A 99 -12.74 1.52 -12.60
CA MET A 99 -11.70 1.08 -13.52
C MET A 99 -10.82 2.26 -13.95
#